data_AF-K1RH62-F1
#
_entry.id   AF-K1RH62-F1
#
_cell.length_a   1.000
_cell.length_b   1.000
_cell.length_c   1.000
_cell.angle_alpha   90.00
_cell.angle_beta   90.00
_cell.angle_gamma   90.00
#
_symmetry.space_group_name_H-M   'P 1'
#
loop_
_entity.id
_entity.type
_entity.pdbx_description
1 polymer ?
#
loop_
_entity_poly.entity_id
_entity_poly.type
_entity_poly.pdbx_seq_one_letter_code
_entity_poly.pdbx_strand_id
1 'polypeptide(L)'
;MVIHTTNGYGYSTFQNRLLSNRYIKNTSEGSFCDTNTSSQAYQDEQTVQEVVSRWGVYISLAEGLPLLFSSLLFSFLSDSIGRKPFLFLGAIGVLTRQFLMILTMVFEWNIYLFAPFALIDGICGGWVIEIAISMAIFADISSAGKSRYFLIAVLSFVFGIGFSLGTFVSGYIVGYEFQWLCRVAVLCSQS
;
A
#
# COMPACT_ATOMS: atom_id res chain seq x y z
N MET A 1 -5.39 0.37 2.22
CA MET A 1 -5.10 -0.19 3.56
C MET A 1 -3.65 -0.67 3.70
N VAL A 2 -3.19 -1.69 2.95
CA VAL A 2 -1.84 -2.24 3.17
C VAL A 2 -0.68 -1.27 2.86
N ILE A 3 -0.85 -0.36 1.90
CA ILE A 3 0.18 0.67 1.62
C ILE A 3 0.39 1.59 2.84
N HIS A 4 -0.69 1.94 3.56
CA HIS A 4 -0.60 2.80 4.74
C HIS A 4 0.03 2.07 5.93
N THR A 5 -0.30 0.80 6.15
CA THR A 5 0.31 0.00 7.22
C THR A 5 1.79 -0.28 6.93
N THR A 6 2.16 -0.50 5.67
CA THR A 6 3.56 -0.63 5.23
C THR A 6 4.35 0.65 5.44
N ASN A 7 3.76 1.80 5.11
CA ASN A 7 4.40 3.09 5.34
C ASN A 7 4.53 3.41 6.83
N GLY A 8 3.51 3.10 7.65
CA GLY A 8 3.57 3.26 9.10
C GLY A 8 4.63 2.36 9.75
N TYR A 9 4.68 1.09 9.35
CA TYR A 9 5.71 0.15 9.80
C TYR A 9 7.12 0.55 9.34
N GLY A 10 7.24 1.06 8.11
CA GLY A 10 8.49 1.64 7.61
C GLY A 10 8.91 2.86 8.41
N TYR A 11 7.96 3.74 8.72
CA TYR A 11 8.22 4.94 9.50
C TYR A 11 8.77 4.58 10.88
N SER A 12 8.11 3.71 11.63
CA SER A 12 8.57 3.30 12.97
C SER A 12 9.93 2.58 12.92
N THR A 13 10.15 1.73 11.92
CA THR A 13 11.42 0.99 11.77
C THR A 13 12.59 1.92 11.42
N PHE A 14 12.40 2.84 10.46
CA PHE A 14 13.45 3.79 10.07
C PHE A 14 13.65 4.87 11.12
N GLN A 15 12.58 5.30 11.79
CA GLN A 15 12.66 6.21 12.94
C GLN A 15 13.52 5.62 14.04
N ASN A 16 13.26 4.37 14.47
CA ASN A 16 14.08 3.73 15.49
C ASN A 16 15.55 3.59 15.06
N ARG A 17 15.82 3.24 13.80
CA ARG A 17 17.20 3.09 13.31
C ARG A 17 17.95 4.41 13.16
N LEU A 18 17.29 5.47 12.70
CA LEU A 18 17.91 6.78 12.47
C LEU A 18 18.01 7.60 13.76
N LEU A 19 17.01 7.52 14.63
CA LEU A 19 16.96 8.29 15.89
C LEU A 19 17.65 7.61 17.07
N SER A 20 17.75 6.27 17.11
CA SER A 20 18.54 5.58 18.14
C SER A 20 20.00 6.03 18.15
N ASN A 21 20.51 6.56 17.03
CA ASN A 21 21.88 7.07 16.91
C ASN A 21 22.03 8.55 17.31
N ARG A 22 20.92 9.28 17.51
CA ARG A 22 20.91 10.71 17.89
C ARG A 22 20.38 11.00 19.30
N TYR A 23 19.88 10.00 20.04
CA TYR A 23 19.21 10.17 21.33
C TYR A 23 20.16 10.49 22.52
N ILE A 24 21.14 11.36 22.32
CA ILE A 24 21.77 12.12 23.41
C ILE A 24 21.81 13.59 22.97
N LYS A 25 20.71 14.30 23.17
CA LYS A 25 20.73 15.74 23.48
C LYS A 25 19.38 16.20 24.03
N ASN A 26 19.46 16.80 25.21
CA ASN A 26 18.38 17.19 26.13
C ASN A 26 17.17 17.85 25.44
N THR A 27 15.99 17.32 25.75
CA THR A 27 14.71 17.92 25.41
C THR A 27 14.42 19.10 26.34
N SER A 28 14.34 20.30 25.77
CA SER A 28 13.66 21.44 26.39
C SER A 28 12.17 21.38 26.05
N GLU A 29 11.33 21.43 27.07
CA GLU A 29 9.87 21.45 27.04
C GLU A 29 9.35 22.58 26.12
N GLY A 30 8.72 22.22 25.00
CA GLY A 30 8.11 23.16 24.07
C GLY A 30 6.77 22.61 23.57
N SER A 31 5.74 23.46 23.50
CA SER A 31 4.40 23.07 23.10
C SER A 31 4.38 22.56 21.65
N PHE A 32 3.62 21.49 21.40
CA PHE A 32 3.53 20.77 20.13
C PHE A 32 2.97 21.60 18.96
N CYS A 33 2.43 22.80 19.23
CA CYS A 33 1.79 23.67 18.24
C CYS A 33 2.70 24.74 17.64
N ASP A 34 3.92 24.91 18.16
CA ASP A 34 4.95 25.74 17.53
C ASP A 34 5.93 24.84 16.77
N THR A 35 5.60 24.50 15.52
CA THR A 35 6.57 23.83 14.64
C THR A 35 7.64 24.84 14.24
N ASN A 36 8.63 25.03 15.10
CA ASN A 36 9.85 25.73 14.72
C ASN A 36 10.51 24.89 13.62
N THR A 37 10.43 25.35 12.38
CA THR A 37 11.00 24.71 11.17
C THR A 37 12.52 24.52 11.25
N SER A 38 13.17 25.18 12.23
CA SER A 38 14.59 25.04 12.55
C SER A 38 14.88 24.03 13.69
N SER A 39 13.86 23.42 14.29
CA SER A 39 14.05 22.42 15.35
C SER A 39 14.60 21.09 14.79
N GLN A 40 15.51 20.47 15.55
CA GLN A 40 16.16 19.22 15.17
C GLN A 40 15.13 18.08 14.96
N ALA A 41 14.07 18.04 15.78
CA ALA A 41 13.00 17.05 15.69
C ALA A 41 12.25 17.12 14.35
N TYR A 42 11.92 18.32 13.87
CA TYR A 42 11.26 18.51 12.58
C TYR A 42 12.13 18.05 11.40
N GLN A 43 13.43 18.35 11.45
CA GLN A 43 14.39 17.92 10.42
C GLN A 43 14.57 16.40 10.40
N ASP A 44 14.55 15.76 11.57
CA ASP A 44 14.65 14.30 11.68
C ASP A 44 13.38 13.61 11.16
N GLU A 45 12.18 14.13 11.45
CA GLU A 45 10.92 13.61 10.89
C GLU A 45 10.89 13.70 9.36
N GLN A 46 11.35 14.83 8.79
CA GLN A 46 11.48 14.99 7.34
C GLN A 46 12.44 13.97 6.74
N THR A 47 13.56 13.71 7.40
CA THR A 47 14.55 12.71 6.95
C THR A 47 13.96 11.30 6.95
N VAL A 48 13.23 10.93 8.01
CA VAL A 48 12.54 9.62 8.07
C VAL A 48 11.50 9.52 6.95
N GLN A 49 10.70 10.57 6.74
CA GLN A 49 9.70 10.61 5.68
C GLN A 49 10.33 10.48 4.28
N GLU A 50 11.47 11.11 4.03
CA GLU A 50 12.21 10.99 2.78
C GLU A 50 12.70 9.54 2.55
N VAL A 51 13.30 8.93 3.56
CA VAL A 51 13.80 7.54 3.48
C VAL A 51 12.66 6.56 3.24
N VAL A 52 11.55 6.70 3.97
CA VAL A 52 10.34 5.87 3.77
C VAL A 52 9.76 6.06 2.37
N SER A 53 9.70 7.30 1.88
CA SER A 53 9.20 7.59 0.53
C SER A 53 10.08 6.96 -0.54
N ARG A 54 11.41 7.09 -0.42
CA ARG A 54 12.37 6.46 -1.32
C ARG A 54 12.28 4.93 -1.28
N TRP A 55 12.07 4.36 -0.10
CA TRP A 55 11.84 2.92 0.06
C TRP A 55 10.55 2.46 -0.64
N GLY A 56 9.45 3.21 -0.53
CA GLY A 56 8.21 2.94 -1.25
C GLY A 56 8.39 2.95 -2.77
N VAL A 57 9.23 3.85 -3.30
CA VAL A 57 9.59 3.89 -4.73
C VAL A 57 10.33 2.61 -5.14
N TYR A 58 11.28 2.12 -4.35
CA TYR A 58 11.98 0.86 -4.65
C TYR A 58 11.05 -0.35 -4.67
N ILE A 59 10.12 -0.46 -3.71
CA ILE A 59 9.11 -1.52 -3.71
C ILE A 59 8.24 -1.43 -4.97
N SER A 60 7.79 -0.23 -5.33
CA SER A 60 6.94 -0.01 -6.50
C SER A 60 7.66 -0.36 -7.81
N LEU A 61 8.96 -0.07 -7.92
CA LEU A 61 9.80 -0.49 -9.05
C LEU A 61 9.98 -2.01 -9.10
N ALA A 62 10.20 -2.62 -7.94
CA ALA A 62 10.37 -4.06 -7.82
C ALA A 62 9.09 -4.81 -8.21
N GLU A 63 7.90 -4.28 -7.93
CA GLU A 63 6.63 -4.83 -8.41
C GLU A 63 6.36 -4.49 -9.88
N GLY A 64 6.56 -3.23 -10.26
CA GLY A 64 6.15 -2.69 -11.56
C GLY A 64 6.90 -3.30 -12.73
N LEU A 65 8.22 -3.51 -12.60
CA LEU A 65 9.02 -4.11 -13.67
C LEU A 65 8.53 -5.52 -14.06
N PRO A 66 8.50 -6.51 -13.15
CA PRO A 66 7.99 -7.84 -13.48
C PRO A 66 6.52 -7.83 -13.86
N LEU A 67 5.71 -6.92 -13.29
CA LEU A 67 4.30 -6.77 -13.66
C LEU A 67 4.11 -6.39 -15.14
N LEU A 68 4.97 -5.52 -15.69
CA LEU A 68 4.91 -5.19 -17.12
C LEU A 68 5.21 -6.41 -18.01
N PHE A 69 6.21 -7.21 -17.64
CA PHE A 69 6.56 -8.41 -18.41
C PHE A 69 5.52 -9.52 -18.25
N SER A 70 5.04 -9.76 -17.03
CA SER A 70 4.04 -10.78 -16.74
C SER A 70 2.70 -10.43 -17.38
N SER A 71 2.26 -9.17 -17.30
CA SER A 71 1.00 -8.72 -17.92
C SER A 71 0.97 -8.92 -19.43
N LEU A 72 2.07 -8.68 -20.13
CA LEU A 72 2.17 -8.98 -21.55
C LEU A 72 2.06 -10.49 -21.80
N LEU A 73 2.88 -11.30 -21.13
CA LEU A 73 2.90 -12.76 -21.30
C LEU A 73 1.54 -13.39 -21.02
N PHE A 74 0.94 -13.05 -19.89
CA PHE A 74 -0.36 -13.56 -19.47
C PHE A 74 -1.50 -13.04 -20.34
N SER A 75 -1.42 -11.83 -20.90
CA SER A 75 -2.42 -11.37 -21.87
C SER A 75 -2.44 -12.26 -23.11
N PHE A 76 -1.27 -12.62 -23.65
CA PHE A 76 -1.18 -13.57 -24.77
C PHE A 76 -1.62 -14.99 -24.39
N LEU A 77 -1.22 -15.48 -23.21
CA LEU A 77 -1.54 -16.83 -22.76
C LEU A 77 -3.02 -17.01 -22.39
N SER A 78 -3.66 -15.95 -21.89
CA SER A 78 -5.08 -15.92 -21.50
C SER A 78 -6.01 -16.21 -22.67
N ASP A 79 -5.67 -15.73 -23.87
CA ASP A 79 -6.45 -15.99 -25.08
C ASP A 79 -6.32 -17.45 -25.58
N SER A 80 -5.27 -18.18 -25.19
CA SER A 80 -5.01 -19.55 -25.65
C SER A 80 -5.40 -20.64 -24.63
N ILE A 81 -5.13 -20.43 -23.34
CA ILE A 81 -5.33 -21.43 -22.26
C ILE A 81 -6.69 -21.26 -21.56
N GLY A 82 -7.36 -20.13 -21.79
CA GLY A 82 -8.64 -19.78 -21.17
C GLY A 82 -8.49 -18.78 -20.02
N ARG A 83 -9.48 -17.91 -19.86
CA ARG A 83 -9.40 -16.68 -19.03
C ARG A 83 -9.57 -16.92 -17.52
N LYS A 84 -10.24 -18.01 -17.12
CA LYS A 84 -10.55 -18.33 -15.71
C LYS A 84 -9.34 -18.70 -14.82
N PRO A 85 -8.39 -19.57 -15.22
CA PRO A 85 -7.28 -19.99 -14.35
C PRO A 85 -6.33 -18.83 -13.98
N PHE A 86 -6.11 -17.88 -14.89
CA PHE A 86 -5.27 -16.72 -14.62
C PHE A 86 -5.87 -15.77 -13.57
N LEU A 87 -7.21 -15.72 -13.46
CA LEU A 87 -7.88 -14.97 -12.40
C LEU A 87 -7.61 -15.58 -11.02
N PHE A 88 -7.70 -16.92 -10.91
CA PHE A 88 -7.35 -17.60 -9.66
C PHE A 88 -5.87 -17.47 -9.32
N LEU A 89 -4.98 -17.55 -10.32
CA LEU A 89 -3.55 -17.38 -10.13
C LEU A 89 -3.20 -15.98 -9.61
N GLY A 90 -3.78 -14.94 -10.21
CA GLY A 90 -3.61 -13.55 -9.76
C GLY A 90 -4.15 -13.34 -8.35
N ALA A 91 -5.36 -13.85 -8.06
CA ALA A 91 -5.96 -13.75 -6.73
C ALA A 91 -5.10 -14.44 -5.65
N ILE A 92 -4.57 -15.63 -5.94
CA ILE A 92 -3.66 -16.34 -5.03
C ILE A 92 -2.37 -15.54 -4.82
N GLY A 93 -1.80 -14.95 -5.89
CA GLY A 93 -0.62 -14.09 -5.81
C GLY A 93 -0.81 -12.91 -4.86
N VAL A 94 -1.89 -12.15 -5.07
CA VAL A 94 -2.24 -11.00 -4.24
C VAL A 94 -2.51 -11.41 -2.80
N LEU A 95 -3.30 -12.48 -2.58
CA LEU A 95 -3.57 -12.99 -1.24
C LEU A 95 -2.30 -13.44 -0.51
N THR A 96 -1.40 -14.13 -1.22
CA THR A 96 -0.12 -14.59 -0.67
C THR A 96 0.74 -13.40 -0.27
N ARG A 97 0.86 -12.39 -1.12
CA ARG A 97 1.58 -11.16 -0.80
C ARG A 97 1.00 -10.47 0.44
N GLN A 98 -0.33 -10.29 0.49
CA GLN A 98 -0.98 -9.62 1.62
C GLN A 98 -0.77 -10.39 2.92
N PHE A 99 -0.88 -11.72 2.87
CA PHE A 99 -0.61 -12.59 4.00
C PHE A 99 0.83 -12.47 4.49
N LEU A 100 1.81 -12.53 3.58
CA LEU A 100 3.24 -12.39 3.90
C LEU A 100 3.58 -11.01 4.47
N MET A 101 3.00 -9.94 3.94
CA MET A 101 3.19 -8.58 4.47
C MET A 101 2.64 -8.45 5.88
N ILE A 102 1.43 -8.96 6.15
CA ILE A 102 0.82 -8.95 7.48
C ILE A 102 1.69 -9.77 8.45
N LEU A 103 2.15 -10.96 8.05
CA LEU A 103 3.03 -11.78 8.87
C LEU A 103 4.32 -11.02 9.23
N THR A 104 4.98 -10.39 8.26
CA THR A 104 6.21 -9.63 8.52
C THR A 104 5.96 -8.46 9.47
N MET A 105 4.79 -7.80 9.41
CA MET A 105 4.43 -6.75 10.37
C MET A 105 4.20 -7.31 11.77
N VAL A 106 3.47 -8.42 11.90
CA VAL A 106 3.14 -9.04 13.20
C VAL A 106 4.38 -9.61 13.90
N PHE A 107 5.30 -10.21 13.14
CA PHE A 107 6.55 -10.76 13.66
C PHE A 107 7.70 -9.76 13.71
N GLU A 108 7.45 -8.49 13.38
CA GLU A 108 8.45 -7.42 13.28
C GLU A 108 9.70 -7.80 12.46
N TRP A 109 9.48 -8.53 11.37
CA TRP A 109 10.55 -9.01 10.50
C TRP A 109 11.15 -7.89 9.65
N ASN A 110 12.29 -8.20 9.03
CA ASN A 110 13.04 -7.22 8.26
C ASN A 110 12.21 -6.61 7.11
N ILE A 111 12.10 -5.27 7.10
CA ILE A 111 11.38 -4.50 6.09
C ILE A 111 11.85 -4.78 4.65
N TYR A 112 13.10 -5.21 4.45
CA TYR A 112 13.62 -5.58 3.12
C TYR A 112 12.86 -6.76 2.50
N LEU A 113 12.12 -7.56 3.27
CA LEU A 113 11.29 -8.66 2.76
C LEU A 113 10.08 -8.18 1.95
N PHE A 114 9.69 -6.91 2.07
CA PHE A 114 8.58 -6.38 1.27
C PHE A 114 8.90 -6.31 -0.22
N ALA A 115 10.18 -6.09 -0.59
CA ALA A 115 10.61 -6.07 -1.99
C ALA A 115 10.44 -7.44 -2.69
N PRO A 116 10.94 -8.58 -2.16
CA PRO A 116 10.72 -9.88 -2.78
C PRO A 116 9.24 -10.30 -2.78
N PHE A 117 8.45 -9.94 -1.77
CA PHE A 117 7.00 -10.21 -1.81
C PHE A 117 6.29 -9.45 -2.92
N ALA A 118 6.69 -8.20 -3.15
CA ALA A 118 6.18 -7.39 -4.25
C ALA A 118 6.65 -7.90 -5.62
N LEU A 119 7.88 -8.42 -5.72
CA LEU A 119 8.39 -9.09 -6.93
C LEU A 119 7.55 -10.33 -7.28
N ILE A 120 7.27 -11.19 -6.29
CA ILE A 120 6.46 -12.41 -6.50
C ILE A 120 5.07 -12.06 -7.01
N ASP A 121 4.42 -11.07 -6.40
CA ASP A 121 3.10 -10.59 -6.82
C ASP A 121 3.12 -10.00 -8.23
N GLY A 122 4.14 -9.18 -8.54
CA GLY A 122 4.35 -8.63 -9.88
C GLY A 122 4.56 -9.71 -10.94
N ILE A 123 5.30 -10.79 -10.63
CA ILE A 123 5.47 -11.94 -11.53
C ILE A 123 4.14 -12.68 -11.74
N CYS A 124 3.28 -12.76 -10.73
CA CYS A 124 1.94 -13.35 -10.84
C CYS A 124 0.94 -12.46 -11.60
N GLY A 125 1.33 -11.24 -11.98
CA GLY A 125 0.50 -10.31 -12.74
C GLY A 125 -0.12 -9.18 -11.94
N GLY A 126 -0.10 -9.29 -10.61
CA GLY A 126 -0.70 -8.35 -9.69
C GLY A 126 -2.16 -7.96 -10.03
N TRP A 127 -2.55 -6.80 -9.52
CA TRP A 127 -3.91 -6.26 -9.66
C TRP A 127 -4.29 -5.89 -11.10
N VAL A 128 -3.31 -5.61 -11.97
CA VAL A 128 -3.56 -5.17 -13.36
C VAL A 128 -4.17 -6.29 -14.20
N ILE A 129 -3.65 -7.51 -14.08
CA ILE A 129 -4.16 -8.66 -14.83
C ILE A 129 -5.55 -9.06 -14.34
N GLU A 130 -5.79 -9.00 -13.04
CA GLU A 130 -7.11 -9.30 -12.47
C GLU A 130 -8.20 -8.39 -13.05
N ILE A 131 -7.92 -7.09 -13.16
CA ILE A 131 -8.83 -6.13 -13.80
C ILE A 131 -8.95 -6.43 -15.30
N ALA A 132 -7.85 -6.66 -16.01
CA ALA A 132 -7.88 -6.93 -17.45
C ALA A 132 -8.71 -8.19 -17.79
N ILE A 133 -8.48 -9.28 -17.06
CA ILE A 133 -9.18 -10.55 -17.26
C ILE A 133 -10.64 -10.47 -16.82
N SER A 134 -10.95 -9.79 -15.71
CA SER A 134 -12.35 -9.60 -15.31
C SER A 134 -13.13 -8.87 -16.41
N MET A 135 -12.60 -7.76 -16.93
CA MET A 135 -13.20 -7.02 -18.04
C MET A 135 -13.37 -7.88 -19.30
N ALA A 136 -12.39 -8.74 -19.60
CA ALA A 136 -12.44 -9.67 -20.71
C ALA A 136 -13.54 -10.74 -20.52
N ILE A 137 -13.68 -11.31 -19.32
CA ILE A 137 -14.73 -12.28 -18.97
C ILE A 137 -16.11 -11.63 -19.07
N PHE A 138 -16.29 -10.41 -18.54
CA PHE A 138 -17.57 -9.70 -18.63
C PHE A 138 -17.94 -9.37 -20.08
N ALA A 139 -16.95 -9.03 -20.89
CA ALA A 139 -17.12 -8.84 -22.32
C ALA A 139 -17.61 -10.11 -23.04
N ASP A 140 -17.13 -11.29 -22.62
CA ASP A 140 -17.50 -12.58 -23.21
C ASP A 140 -18.89 -13.06 -22.78
N ILE A 141 -19.31 -12.78 -21.54
CA ILE A 141 -20.63 -13.20 -21.01
C ILE A 141 -21.76 -12.33 -21.57
N SER A 142 -21.46 -11.08 -21.94
CA SER A 142 -22.46 -10.13 -22.45
C SER A 142 -22.80 -10.34 -23.93
N SER A 143 -24.09 -10.35 -24.27
CA SER A 143 -24.56 -10.34 -25.66
C SER A 143 -24.12 -9.03 -26.35
N ALA A 144 -23.63 -9.14 -27.59
CA ALA A 144 -23.10 -8.00 -28.35
C ALA A 144 -24.12 -6.85 -28.45
N GLY A 145 -23.72 -5.63 -28.06
CA GLY A 145 -24.55 -4.41 -28.16
C GLY A 145 -24.48 -3.49 -26.94
N LYS A 146 -25.50 -2.63 -26.78
CA LYS A 146 -25.57 -1.62 -25.70
C LYS A 146 -25.51 -2.21 -24.28
N SER A 147 -25.94 -3.47 -24.10
CA SER A 147 -25.93 -4.16 -22.81
C SER A 147 -24.51 -4.44 -22.29
N ARG A 148 -23.54 -4.70 -23.18
CA ARG A 148 -22.14 -4.95 -22.81
C ARG A 148 -21.47 -3.73 -22.19
N TYR A 149 -21.60 -2.58 -22.85
CA TYR A 149 -21.02 -1.32 -22.37
C TYR A 149 -21.64 -0.88 -21.05
N PHE A 150 -22.95 -1.07 -20.87
CA PHE A 150 -23.63 -0.79 -19.62
C PHE A 150 -23.11 -1.65 -18.46
N LEU A 151 -22.93 -2.96 -18.68
CA LEU A 151 -22.44 -3.88 -17.65
C LEU A 151 -20.98 -3.56 -17.26
N ILE A 152 -20.11 -3.29 -18.23
CA ILE A 152 -18.72 -2.86 -17.99
C ILE A 152 -18.67 -1.54 -17.20
N ALA A 153 -19.55 -0.59 -17.52
CA ALA A 153 -19.64 0.69 -16.82
C ALA A 153 -20.09 0.52 -15.37
N VAL A 154 -21.12 -0.30 -15.12
CA VAL A 154 -21.60 -0.62 -13.76
C VAL A 154 -20.51 -1.32 -12.96
N LEU A 155 -19.81 -2.29 -13.54
CA LEU A 155 -18.72 -2.99 -12.87
C LEU A 155 -17.58 -2.04 -12.48
N SER A 156 -17.16 -1.20 -13.42
CA SER A 156 -16.12 -0.18 -13.19
C SER A 156 -16.53 0.78 -12.07
N PHE A 157 -17.81 1.15 -12.01
CA PHE A 157 -18.34 2.01 -10.96
C PHE A 157 -18.33 1.35 -9.59
N VAL A 158 -18.74 0.08 -9.49
CA VAL A 158 -18.71 -0.70 -8.24
C VAL A 158 -17.27 -0.86 -7.75
N PHE A 159 -16.33 -1.20 -8.64
CA PHE A 159 -14.91 -1.28 -8.30
C PHE A 159 -14.36 0.07 -7.80
N GLY A 160 -14.70 1.16 -8.48
CA GLY A 160 -14.32 2.52 -8.07
C GLY A 160 -14.81 2.87 -6.67
N ILE A 161 -16.10 2.63 -6.39
CA ILE A 161 -16.68 2.87 -5.06
C ILE A 161 -16.00 2.00 -4.00
N GLY A 162 -15.79 0.71 -4.27
CA GLY A 162 -15.11 -0.19 -3.33
C GLY A 162 -13.70 0.28 -2.99
N PHE A 163 -12.94 0.71 -4.00
CA PHE A 163 -11.60 1.26 -3.81
C PHE A 163 -11.61 2.58 -3.02
N SER A 164 -12.53 3.49 -3.33
CA SER A 164 -12.70 4.74 -2.59
C SER A 164 -13.06 4.48 -1.13
N LEU A 165 -14.07 3.66 -0.86
CA LEU A 165 -14.48 3.32 0.51
C LEU A 165 -13.34 2.66 1.29
N GLY A 166 -12.60 1.74 0.67
CA GLY A 166 -11.44 1.12 1.31
C GLY A 166 -10.34 2.12 1.66
N THR A 167 -10.14 3.14 0.83
CA THR A 167 -9.17 4.22 1.10
C THR A 167 -9.68 5.18 2.17
N PHE A 168 -10.97 5.54 2.14
CA PHE A 168 -11.60 6.36 3.18
C PHE A 168 -11.55 5.71 4.56
N VAL A 169 -11.91 4.43 4.66
CA VAL A 169 -11.84 3.68 5.93
C VAL A 169 -10.40 3.59 6.43
N SER A 170 -9.45 3.31 5.53
CA SER A 170 -8.02 3.30 5.87
C SER A 170 -7.54 4.65 6.41
N GLY A 171 -7.98 5.76 5.82
CA GLY A 171 -7.65 7.10 6.30
C GLY A 171 -8.32 7.46 7.62
N TYR A 172 -9.58 7.03 7.80
CA TYR A 172 -10.33 7.27 9.04
C TYR A 172 -9.68 6.59 10.25
N ILE A 173 -9.19 5.35 10.09
CA ILE A 173 -8.47 4.62 11.14
C ILE A 173 -7.21 5.39 11.58
N VAL A 174 -6.41 5.87 10.62
CA VAL A 174 -5.20 6.65 10.92
C VAL A 174 -5.53 8.01 11.56
N GLY A 175 -6.59 8.67 11.09
CA GLY A 175 -7.06 9.92 11.66
C GLY A 175 -7.54 9.79 13.11
N TYR A 176 -8.15 8.65 13.47
CA TYR A 176 -8.61 8.40 14.83
C TYR A 176 -7.44 8.23 15.82
N GLU A 177 -6.38 7.52 15.43
CA GLU A 177 -5.17 7.40 16.24
C GLU A 177 -4.48 8.75 16.45
N PHE A 178 -4.40 9.58 15.40
CA PHE A 178 -3.84 10.92 15.49
C PHE A 178 -4.65 11.82 16.46
N GLN A 179 -5.98 11.79 16.39
CA GLN A 179 -6.84 12.56 17.28
C GLN A 179 -6.70 12.14 18.76
N TRP A 180 -6.55 10.85 19.03
CA TRP A 180 -6.34 10.34 20.39
C TRP A 180 -5.00 10.80 20.96
N LEU A 181 -3.92 10.72 20.16
CA LEU A 181 -2.58 11.19 20.55
C LEU A 181 -2.55 12.70 20.86
N CYS A 182 -3.21 13.52 20.03
CA CYS A 182 -3.32 14.96 20.29
C CYS A 182 -4.08 15.26 21.60
N ARG A 183 -5.14 14.49 21.92
CA ARG A 183 -5.89 14.68 23.16
C ARG A 183 -5.07 14.32 24.40
N VAL A 184 -4.28 13.26 24.35
CA VAL A 184 -3.39 12.87 25.47
C VAL A 184 -2.24 13.86 25.66
N ALA A 185 -1.65 14.35 24.57
CA ALA A 185 -0.58 15.34 24.64
C ALA A 185 -1.03 16.67 25.29
N VAL A 186 -2.25 17.14 24.97
CA VAL A 186 -2.83 18.35 25.59
C VAL A 186 -3.13 18.15 27.08
N LEU A 187 -3.55 16.96 27.49
CA LEU A 187 -3.78 16.64 28.91
C LEU A 187 -2.47 16.58 29.71
N CYS A 188 -1.39 16.04 29.14
CA CYS A 188 -0.07 16.04 29.78
C CYS A 188 0.61 17.41 29.84
N SER A 189 0.24 18.39 28.99
CA SER A 189 0.83 19.73 29.04
C SER A 189 0.18 20.67 30.08
N GLN A 190 -0.88 20.21 30.75
CA GLN A 190 -1.64 20.98 31.74
C GLN A 190 -1.39 20.49 33.18
N SER A 191 -0.57 19.44 33.36
CA SER A 191 -0.13 18.87 34.64
C SER A 191 1.32 19.20 34.91
#